data_AF-A0A8B8BXQ1-F1
#
_entry.id   AF-A0A8B8BXQ1-F1
#
_cell.length_a   1.000
_cell.length_b   1.000
_cell.length_c   1.000
_cell.angle_alpha   90.00
_cell.angle_beta   90.00
_cell.angle_gamma   90.00
#
_symmetry.space_group_name_H-M   'P 1'
#
loop_
_entity.id
_entity.type
_entity.pdbx_description
1 polymer ?
#
loop_
_entity_poly.entity_id
_entity_poly.type
_entity_poly.pdbx_seq_one_letter_code
_entity_poly.pdbx_strand_id
1 'polypeptide(L)'
;MDFWSSGPKHTVINQRPQSSTFEGNIADRAMDEVRNTDLLQQFYSHTDFSEPWGTVDLQSEFYLAYSECVIDIENGIFPATKTLVPGTTLTGSCNSGYIALSGQIEVTCHEGYTTTFSDTCRLVLTNIAVDKPSLQSSTFDGYGADRAVDGVRNTDFLQGSCSHTGFSDSQPWWRVDLQSQYFVLSIQILNRGMDTQGVDRSARLRDVTVDVGLTSSSINTFCAFFAGPGTLSQLVVLQCPPYTLGRYVQISIMTEFLTLCEVDVIGVKV
;
A
#
# COMPACT_ATOMS: atom_id res chain seq x y z
N MET A 1 -14.51 -21.77 63.65
CA MET A 1 -13.69 -20.55 63.81
C MET A 1 -13.02 -20.28 62.46
N ASP A 2 -13.71 -20.08 61.37
CA ASP A 2 -14.80 -19.15 61.03
C ASP A 2 -14.27 -18.20 59.96
N PHE A 3 -15.10 -18.07 58.94
CA PHE A 3 -14.94 -17.28 57.74
C PHE A 3 -14.68 -15.79 58.05
N TRP A 4 -14.12 -15.04 57.10
CA TRP A 4 -14.87 -14.00 56.35
C TRP A 4 -13.96 -13.23 55.38
N SER A 5 -14.58 -12.94 54.25
CA SER A 5 -14.19 -12.16 53.09
C SER A 5 -14.22 -10.64 53.31
N SER A 6 -13.38 -9.89 52.59
CA SER A 6 -13.67 -8.54 52.02
C SER A 6 -12.39 -8.05 51.31
N GLY A 7 -12.35 -7.73 50.02
CA GLY A 7 -13.22 -6.78 49.31
C GLY A 7 -12.68 -5.35 49.50
N PRO A 8 -12.32 -4.61 48.44
CA PRO A 8 -11.64 -3.31 48.57
C PRO A 8 -12.62 -2.23 49.04
N LYS A 9 -12.23 -1.44 50.05
CA LYS A 9 -13.01 -0.27 50.48
C LYS A 9 -12.52 1.00 49.81
N HIS A 10 -13.46 1.57 49.07
CA HIS A 10 -13.47 2.89 48.46
C HIS A 10 -13.29 4.00 49.49
N THR A 11 -12.57 5.07 49.13
CA THR A 11 -12.84 6.41 49.66
C THR A 11 -13.48 7.24 48.55
N VAL A 12 -14.73 7.61 48.80
CA VAL A 12 -15.56 8.53 48.04
C VAL A 12 -15.21 9.95 48.48
N ILE A 13 -14.95 10.85 47.53
CA ILE A 13 -15.36 12.25 47.68
C ILE A 13 -16.20 12.60 46.46
N ASN A 14 -17.50 12.70 46.72
CA ASN A 14 -18.51 13.31 45.86
C ASN A 14 -18.14 14.76 45.57
N GLN A 15 -18.20 15.19 44.30
CA GLN A 15 -19.13 16.24 43.86
C GLN A 15 -19.58 15.98 42.41
N ARG A 16 -20.91 15.95 42.22
CA ARG A 16 -21.70 16.01 40.97
C ARG A 16 -22.76 17.10 41.21
N PRO A 17 -23.53 17.59 40.21
CA PRO A 17 -23.43 17.36 38.75
C PRO A 17 -23.57 18.65 37.91
N GLN A 18 -23.32 18.58 36.59
CA GLN A 18 -24.22 18.98 35.48
C GLN A 18 -23.61 18.41 34.18
N SER A 19 -24.18 17.33 33.61
CA SER A 19 -24.96 17.30 32.36
C SER A 19 -24.31 18.08 31.20
N SER A 20 -24.02 17.54 30.03
CA SER A 20 -24.65 16.44 29.29
C SER A 20 -23.75 15.99 28.12
N THR A 21 -23.79 14.68 27.85
CA THR A 21 -23.70 14.04 26.52
C THR A 21 -22.60 14.50 25.55
N PHE A 22 -21.50 13.75 25.50
CA PHE A 22 -20.59 13.71 24.35
C PHE A 22 -20.91 12.46 23.52
N GLU A 23 -21.97 12.56 22.73
CA GLU A 23 -22.18 11.76 21.51
C GLU A 23 -22.56 12.78 20.43
N GLY A 24 -21.73 12.92 19.39
CA GLY A 24 -21.95 13.95 18.37
C GLY A 24 -20.77 14.08 17.40
N ASN A 25 -20.73 13.16 16.45
CA ASN A 25 -20.24 13.23 15.06
C ASN A 25 -19.24 14.32 14.63
N ILE A 26 -18.22 13.85 13.92
CA ILE A 26 -17.17 14.53 13.15
C ILE A 26 -17.73 15.36 11.94
N ALA A 27 -19.03 15.64 11.89
CA ALA A 27 -19.66 16.40 10.82
C ALA A 27 -19.64 17.94 11.03
N ASP A 28 -19.33 18.43 12.24
CA ASP A 28 -19.43 19.87 12.57
C ASP A 28 -18.12 20.67 12.40
N ARG A 29 -17.06 20.10 11.82
CA ARG A 29 -15.81 20.83 11.52
C ARG A 29 -15.63 21.30 10.07
N ALA A 30 -16.59 21.03 9.19
CA ALA A 30 -16.53 21.46 7.79
C ALA A 30 -17.41 22.69 7.47
N MET A 31 -18.17 23.22 8.44
CA MET A 31 -19.12 24.33 8.22
C MET A 31 -18.67 25.70 8.77
N ASP A 32 -17.47 25.79 9.33
CA ASP A 32 -16.92 27.06 9.82
C ASP A 32 -15.92 27.74 8.87
N GLU A 33 -15.59 27.13 7.73
CA GLU A 33 -14.70 27.74 6.71
C GLU A 33 -15.44 28.42 5.55
N VAL A 34 -16.77 28.38 5.53
CA VAL A 34 -17.60 29.09 4.52
C VAL A 34 -18.14 30.44 5.03
N ARG A 35 -17.88 30.80 6.29
CA ARG A 35 -18.40 32.04 6.91
C ARG A 35 -17.41 33.20 6.99
N ASN A 36 -16.38 33.21 6.16
CA ASN A 36 -15.48 34.36 6.12
C ASN A 36 -14.89 34.57 4.72
N THR A 37 -15.46 35.50 3.95
CA THR A 37 -14.71 36.30 2.99
C THR A 37 -15.52 37.53 2.56
N ASP A 38 -14.96 38.68 2.89
CA ASP A 38 -15.38 40.07 2.69
C ASP A 38 -15.57 40.54 1.22
N LEU A 39 -16.06 39.68 0.31
CA LEU A 39 -16.16 40.03 -1.12
C LEU A 39 -17.55 40.53 -1.56
N LEU A 40 -18.57 40.50 -0.68
CA LEU A 40 -19.93 40.98 -1.00
C LEU A 40 -20.23 42.41 -0.51
N GLN A 41 -19.37 43.04 0.28
CA GLN A 41 -19.58 44.41 0.76
C GLN A 41 -18.88 45.50 -0.06
N GLN A 42 -18.00 45.16 -1.00
CA GLN A 42 -17.32 46.16 -1.86
C GLN A 42 -18.05 46.49 -3.17
N PHE A 43 -19.15 45.80 -3.51
CA PHE A 43 -19.90 46.09 -4.74
C PHE A 43 -21.06 47.10 -4.57
N TYR A 44 -21.39 47.53 -3.35
CA TYR A 44 -22.58 48.36 -3.07
C TYR A 44 -22.33 49.85 -2.80
N SER A 45 -21.18 50.42 -3.15
CA SER A 45 -20.90 51.85 -2.85
C SER A 45 -21.00 52.83 -4.03
N HIS A 46 -21.21 52.39 -5.28
CA HIS A 46 -21.28 53.31 -6.42
C HIS A 46 -22.31 52.91 -7.48
N THR A 47 -23.58 53.25 -7.24
CA THR A 47 -24.54 53.51 -8.34
C THR A 47 -25.59 54.52 -7.87
N ASP A 48 -25.56 55.68 -8.50
CA ASP A 48 -26.46 56.82 -8.32
C ASP A 48 -27.86 56.49 -8.88
N PHE A 49 -28.91 56.79 -8.13
CA PHE A 49 -30.30 56.46 -8.49
C PHE A 49 -30.98 57.68 -9.10
N SER A 50 -31.11 57.71 -10.44
CA SER A 50 -32.07 58.59 -11.10
C SER A 50 -32.74 57.90 -12.32
N GLU A 51 -34.07 57.73 -12.21
CA GLU A 51 -35.09 57.55 -13.27
C GLU A 51 -35.19 56.17 -14.01
N PRO A 52 -36.38 55.79 -14.57
CA PRO A 52 -37.03 54.54 -14.16
C PRO A 52 -37.34 53.50 -15.28
N TRP A 53 -37.66 52.28 -14.82
CA TRP A 53 -38.29 51.12 -15.49
C TRP A 53 -37.55 50.47 -16.67
N GLY A 54 -36.63 49.57 -16.33
CA GLY A 54 -36.37 48.35 -17.10
C GLY A 54 -36.45 47.17 -16.15
N THR A 55 -37.40 46.27 -16.37
CA THR A 55 -37.44 44.96 -15.71
C THR A 55 -36.18 44.20 -16.11
N VAL A 56 -35.17 44.19 -15.24
CA VAL A 56 -34.07 43.23 -15.35
C VAL A 56 -34.59 41.91 -14.80
N ASP A 57 -34.70 40.92 -15.68
CA ASP A 57 -35.06 39.55 -15.35
C ASP A 57 -33.96 38.90 -14.51
N LEU A 58 -34.06 39.07 -13.19
CA LEU A 58 -33.17 38.49 -12.19
C LEU A 58 -33.33 36.96 -12.06
N GLN A 59 -34.24 36.31 -12.79
CA GLN A 59 -34.35 34.85 -12.79
C GLN A 59 -33.40 34.15 -13.77
N SER A 60 -32.81 34.88 -14.73
CA SER A 60 -31.96 34.27 -15.77
C SER A 60 -30.49 34.12 -15.38
N GLU A 61 -29.95 34.95 -14.48
CA GLU A 61 -28.52 34.93 -14.13
C GLU A 61 -28.19 34.21 -12.80
N PHE A 62 -29.19 33.83 -12.01
CA PHE A 62 -28.97 33.07 -10.76
C PHE A 62 -28.94 31.54 -10.94
N TYR A 63 -29.27 31.04 -12.14
CA TYR A 63 -29.39 29.59 -12.42
C TYR A 63 -28.10 28.91 -12.91
N LEU A 64 -26.93 29.58 -12.81
CA LEU A 64 -25.65 29.05 -13.30
C LEU A 64 -24.64 28.73 -12.19
N ALA A 65 -25.01 28.80 -10.92
CA ALA A 65 -24.15 28.40 -9.82
C ALA A 65 -24.68 27.09 -9.18
N TYR A 66 -23.81 26.09 -9.03
CA TYR A 66 -23.98 24.86 -8.22
C TYR A 66 -24.59 23.60 -8.85
N SER A 67 -24.13 23.18 -10.03
CA SER A 67 -24.36 21.78 -10.50
C SER A 67 -23.06 21.04 -10.86
N GLU A 68 -21.92 21.45 -10.32
CA GLU A 68 -20.67 20.73 -10.54
C GLU A 68 -20.51 19.62 -9.50
N CYS A 69 -20.61 18.36 -9.93
CA CYS A 69 -20.27 17.22 -9.08
C CYS A 69 -18.77 17.19 -8.80
N VAL A 70 -18.40 17.17 -7.51
CA VAL A 70 -17.02 16.95 -7.05
C VAL A 70 -16.82 15.46 -6.79
N ILE A 71 -15.75 14.90 -7.37
CA ILE A 71 -15.34 13.51 -7.12
C ILE A 71 -14.17 13.54 -6.14
N ASP A 72 -14.37 12.99 -4.95
CA ASP A 72 -13.31 12.75 -3.99
C ASP A 72 -13.35 11.28 -3.55
N ILE A 73 -12.40 10.49 -4.06
CA ILE A 73 -12.21 9.10 -3.64
C ILE A 73 -10.77 8.98 -3.19
N GLU A 74 -10.59 8.62 -1.92
CA GLU A 74 -9.28 8.40 -1.35
C GLU A 74 -8.54 7.33 -2.16
N ASN A 75 -7.36 7.69 -2.67
CA ASN A 75 -6.53 6.85 -3.53
C ASN A 75 -7.17 6.46 -4.88
N GLY A 76 -8.17 7.19 -5.37
CA GLY A 76 -8.77 7.02 -6.70
C GLY A 76 -8.22 8.01 -7.75
N ILE A 77 -8.26 7.60 -9.02
CA ILE A 77 -7.94 8.43 -10.19
C ILE A 77 -9.14 8.39 -11.14
N PHE A 78 -9.61 9.56 -11.55
CA PHE A 78 -10.64 9.73 -12.56
C PHE A 78 -10.11 10.54 -13.75
N PRO A 79 -10.60 10.28 -14.98
CA PRO A 79 -10.31 11.16 -16.10
C PRO A 79 -10.73 12.60 -15.76
N ALA A 80 -9.84 13.56 -16.04
CA ALA A 80 -10.02 14.96 -15.64
C ALA A 80 -11.24 15.59 -16.35
N THR A 81 -12.40 15.59 -15.70
CA THR A 81 -13.59 16.36 -16.08
C THR A 81 -13.84 17.44 -15.04
N LYS A 82 -13.71 18.70 -15.44
CA LYS A 82 -13.89 19.85 -14.53
C LYS A 82 -15.35 20.15 -14.17
N THR A 83 -16.28 19.70 -15.02
CA THR A 83 -17.71 19.94 -14.85
C THR A 83 -18.46 18.68 -15.31
N LEU A 84 -19.27 18.10 -14.42
CA LEU A 84 -20.08 16.93 -14.71
C LEU A 84 -21.54 17.32 -14.80
N VAL A 85 -22.23 16.84 -15.83
CA VAL A 85 -23.67 17.02 -15.98
C VAL A 85 -24.39 15.96 -15.13
N PRO A 86 -25.48 16.30 -14.43
CA PRO A 86 -26.32 15.30 -13.77
C PRO A 86 -26.72 14.16 -14.73
N GLY A 87 -26.60 12.92 -14.26
CA GLY A 87 -26.75 11.69 -15.06
C GLY A 87 -25.44 11.16 -15.67
N THR A 88 -24.33 11.90 -15.60
CA THR A 88 -23.03 11.42 -16.08
C THR A 88 -22.49 10.32 -15.16
N THR A 89 -22.12 9.18 -15.72
CA THR A 89 -21.38 8.13 -15.02
C THR A 89 -19.93 8.16 -15.48
N LEU A 90 -19.00 8.15 -14.53
CA LEU A 90 -17.57 8.04 -14.78
C LEU A 90 -17.02 6.76 -14.20
N THR A 91 -16.11 6.16 -14.95
CA THR A 91 -15.27 5.06 -14.48
C THR A 91 -13.90 5.60 -14.08
N GLY A 92 -13.47 5.28 -12.87
CA GLY A 92 -12.14 5.54 -12.35
C GLY A 92 -11.36 4.26 -12.07
N SER A 93 -10.09 4.44 -11.72
CA SER A 93 -9.19 3.38 -11.29
C SER A 93 -8.52 3.76 -9.98
N CYS A 94 -8.03 2.78 -9.22
CA CYS A 94 -7.25 3.09 -8.02
C CYS A 94 -5.82 3.53 -8.36
N ASN A 95 -5.22 4.31 -7.46
CA ASN A 95 -3.81 4.62 -7.43
C ASN A 95 -2.98 3.33 -7.43
N SER A 96 -1.74 3.46 -7.89
CA SER A 96 -0.72 2.42 -7.82
C SER A 96 -0.67 1.77 -6.42
N GLY A 97 -0.82 0.44 -6.34
CA GLY A 97 -0.82 -0.32 -5.08
C GLY A 97 -2.20 -0.48 -4.40
N TYR A 98 -3.25 0.11 -4.96
CA TYR A 98 -4.61 -0.04 -4.47
C TYR A 98 -5.48 -0.77 -5.49
N ILE A 99 -6.48 -1.53 -5.03
CA ILE A 99 -7.51 -2.13 -5.88
C ILE A 99 -8.91 -1.70 -5.43
N ALA A 100 -9.84 -1.64 -6.38
CA ALA A 100 -11.27 -1.60 -6.09
C ALA A 100 -11.74 -3.04 -5.87
N LEU A 101 -12.44 -3.32 -4.78
CA LEU A 101 -12.93 -4.68 -4.49
C LEU A 101 -13.95 -5.20 -5.53
N SER A 102 -14.68 -4.28 -6.14
CA SER A 102 -15.59 -4.49 -7.26
C SER A 102 -14.89 -4.62 -8.63
N GLY A 103 -13.57 -4.39 -8.70
CA GLY A 103 -12.78 -4.40 -9.94
C GLY A 103 -12.78 -3.10 -10.74
N GLN A 104 -13.81 -2.26 -10.60
CA GLN A 104 -13.89 -0.92 -11.19
C GLN A 104 -14.49 0.08 -10.20
N ILE A 105 -14.16 1.37 -10.34
CA ILE A 105 -14.78 2.47 -9.57
C ILE A 105 -15.77 3.20 -10.47
N GLU A 106 -17.04 3.20 -10.13
CA GLU A 106 -18.09 3.93 -10.86
C GLU A 106 -18.69 5.02 -10.00
N VAL A 107 -18.67 6.25 -10.51
CA VAL A 107 -19.25 7.43 -9.87
C VAL A 107 -20.32 8.00 -10.78
N THR A 108 -21.54 8.12 -10.27
CA THR A 108 -22.65 8.76 -10.96
C THR A 108 -22.89 10.15 -10.39
N CYS A 109 -22.85 11.16 -11.24
CA CYS A 109 -23.23 12.51 -10.90
C CYS A 109 -24.76 12.64 -10.90
N HIS A 110 -25.32 13.17 -9.82
CA HIS A 110 -26.73 13.53 -9.70
C HIS A 110 -26.84 15.06 -9.51
N GLU A 111 -28.06 15.59 -9.43
CA GLU A 111 -28.28 17.02 -9.21
C GLU A 111 -27.64 17.48 -7.88
N GLY A 112 -26.44 18.05 -7.97
CA GLY A 112 -25.71 18.63 -6.84
C GLY A 112 -24.92 17.65 -5.95
N TYR A 113 -24.88 16.35 -6.25
CA TYR A 113 -24.10 15.37 -5.47
C TYR A 113 -23.69 14.14 -6.30
N THR A 114 -22.71 13.38 -5.82
CA THR A 114 -22.24 12.14 -6.45
C THR A 114 -22.67 10.90 -5.66
N THR A 115 -22.95 9.79 -6.35
CA THR A 115 -23.06 8.46 -5.73
C THR A 115 -21.98 7.54 -6.30
N THR A 116 -21.27 6.83 -5.42
CA THR A 116 -20.26 5.84 -5.81
C THR A 116 -20.85 4.46 -5.69
N PHE A 117 -20.89 3.69 -6.78
CA PHE A 117 -21.52 2.36 -6.79
C PHE A 117 -20.54 1.21 -6.55
N SER A 118 -19.25 1.49 -6.33
CA SER A 118 -18.26 0.42 -6.28
C SER A 118 -16.98 0.80 -5.49
N ASP A 119 -17.03 0.50 -4.19
CA ASP A 119 -15.93 0.35 -3.21
C ASP A 119 -14.87 1.45 -3.02
N THR A 120 -14.24 1.44 -1.85
CA THR A 120 -13.05 2.26 -1.57
C THR A 120 -11.81 1.59 -2.14
N CYS A 121 -10.85 2.39 -2.59
CA CYS A 121 -9.54 1.87 -2.97
C CYS A 121 -8.82 1.30 -1.75
N ARG A 122 -8.58 -0.01 -1.75
CA ARG A 122 -7.89 -0.70 -0.66
C ARG A 122 -6.47 -1.04 -1.05
N LEU A 123 -5.55 -0.76 -0.14
CA LEU A 123 -4.15 -1.15 -0.31
C LEU A 123 -4.06 -2.67 -0.41
N VAL A 124 -3.42 -3.16 -1.47
CA VAL A 124 -3.15 -4.58 -1.62
C VAL A 124 -1.65 -4.80 -1.66
N LEU A 125 -1.19 -5.49 -0.63
CA LEU A 125 0.18 -5.97 -0.57
C LEU A 125 0.23 -7.31 -1.29
N THR A 126 0.77 -7.28 -2.51
CA THR A 126 0.97 -8.48 -3.35
C THR A 126 2.46 -8.82 -3.43
N ASN A 127 2.76 -10.07 -3.80
CA ASN A 127 4.11 -10.41 -4.25
C ASN A 127 4.36 -9.75 -5.61
N ILE A 128 5.20 -8.72 -5.63
CA ILE A 128 5.56 -7.96 -6.83
C ILE A 128 6.71 -8.60 -7.62
N ALA A 129 7.33 -9.67 -7.10
CA ALA A 129 8.45 -10.38 -7.73
C ALA A 129 8.03 -11.52 -8.67
N VAL A 130 6.79 -12.00 -8.61
CA VAL A 130 6.32 -13.12 -9.45
C VAL A 130 6.59 -12.83 -10.94
N ASP A 131 7.16 -13.82 -11.61
CA ASP A 131 7.55 -13.83 -13.03
C ASP A 131 8.47 -12.67 -13.45
N LYS A 132 9.16 -12.04 -12.49
CA LYS A 132 10.08 -10.95 -12.81
C LYS A 132 11.45 -11.48 -13.25
N PRO A 133 12.14 -10.76 -14.15
CA PRO A 133 13.50 -11.12 -14.54
C PRO A 133 14.41 -11.19 -13.32
N SER A 134 15.11 -12.32 -13.17
CA SER A 134 16.04 -12.54 -12.08
C SER A 134 17.38 -13.09 -12.59
N LEU A 135 18.41 -12.84 -11.81
CA LEU A 135 19.79 -13.28 -12.06
C LEU A 135 20.39 -13.79 -10.76
N GLN A 136 21.42 -14.61 -10.88
CA GLN A 136 22.21 -15.06 -9.76
C GLN A 136 23.69 -15.07 -10.14
N SER A 137 24.57 -15.03 -9.14
CA SER A 137 26.03 -14.92 -9.30
C SER A 137 26.61 -16.02 -10.20
N SER A 138 26.12 -17.24 -10.04
CA SER A 138 26.41 -18.39 -10.90
C SER A 138 25.26 -19.39 -10.80
N THR A 139 25.19 -20.37 -11.69
CA THR A 139 24.07 -21.35 -11.71
C THR A 139 24.60 -22.77 -11.60
N PHE A 140 24.07 -23.54 -10.64
CA PHE A 140 24.28 -24.98 -10.57
C PHE A 140 23.31 -25.69 -11.51
N ASP A 141 23.81 -26.50 -12.44
CA ASP A 141 23.08 -27.52 -13.22
C ASP A 141 21.64 -27.15 -13.68
N GLY A 142 21.45 -25.93 -14.19
CA GLY A 142 20.15 -25.45 -14.68
C GLY A 142 19.13 -25.02 -13.61
N TYR A 143 19.49 -24.99 -12.33
CA TYR A 143 18.70 -24.43 -11.23
C TYR A 143 18.77 -22.89 -11.24
N GLY A 144 18.16 -22.30 -12.28
CA GLY A 144 18.18 -20.88 -12.58
C GLY A 144 17.54 -19.99 -11.51
N ALA A 145 17.85 -18.69 -11.60
CA ALA A 145 17.35 -17.67 -10.67
C ALA A 145 15.83 -17.48 -10.74
N ASP A 146 15.24 -17.71 -11.91
CA ASP A 146 13.82 -17.55 -12.22
C ASP A 146 12.91 -18.45 -11.38
N ARG A 147 13.41 -19.62 -10.97
CA ARG A 147 12.71 -20.55 -10.09
C ARG A 147 12.31 -19.96 -8.73
N ALA A 148 13.07 -18.99 -8.24
CA ALA A 148 12.75 -18.35 -6.96
C ALA A 148 11.61 -17.33 -7.06
N VAL A 149 11.05 -17.09 -8.25
CA VAL A 149 9.96 -16.14 -8.50
C VAL A 149 8.92 -16.72 -9.46
N ASP A 150 8.85 -18.05 -9.58
CA ASP A 150 7.95 -18.73 -10.51
C ASP A 150 6.54 -18.97 -9.92
N GLY A 151 6.33 -18.61 -8.64
CA GLY A 151 5.06 -18.78 -7.93
C GLY A 151 4.83 -20.20 -7.40
N VAL A 152 5.77 -21.14 -7.63
CA VAL A 152 5.65 -22.54 -7.23
C VAL A 152 6.41 -22.77 -5.93
N ARG A 153 5.65 -22.90 -4.83
CA ARG A 153 6.22 -22.99 -3.47
C ARG A 153 6.72 -24.38 -3.07
N ASN A 154 7.26 -25.15 -4.01
CA ASN A 154 7.77 -26.50 -3.72
C ASN A 154 9.19 -26.40 -3.14
N THR A 155 9.36 -26.93 -1.92
CA THR A 155 10.63 -26.85 -1.19
C THR A 155 11.51 -28.09 -1.35
N ASP A 156 11.05 -29.14 -2.05
CA ASP A 156 11.91 -30.24 -2.46
C ASP A 156 12.81 -29.76 -3.61
N PHE A 157 14.09 -29.62 -3.30
CA PHE A 157 15.11 -29.17 -4.24
C PHE A 157 15.14 -30.00 -5.54
N LEU A 158 14.93 -31.31 -5.46
CA LEU A 158 15.00 -32.22 -6.62
C LEU A 158 13.79 -32.11 -7.55
N GLN A 159 12.69 -31.49 -7.09
CA GLN A 159 11.51 -31.24 -7.91
C GLN A 159 11.63 -29.97 -8.77
N GLY A 160 12.74 -29.24 -8.63
CA GLY A 160 13.14 -28.21 -9.59
C GLY A 160 12.53 -26.83 -9.40
N SER A 161 11.92 -26.52 -8.26
CA SER A 161 11.35 -25.19 -7.99
C SER A 161 12.27 -24.25 -7.21
N CYS A 162 13.49 -24.68 -6.87
CA CYS A 162 14.43 -23.82 -6.15
C CYS A 162 15.56 -23.36 -7.07
N SER A 163 15.99 -22.11 -6.93
CA SER A 163 17.24 -21.62 -7.50
C SER A 163 18.43 -22.14 -6.71
N HIS A 164 19.59 -22.27 -7.34
CA HIS A 164 20.83 -22.69 -6.67
C HIS A 164 22.06 -22.11 -7.35
N THR A 165 22.90 -21.44 -6.58
CA THR A 165 24.17 -20.90 -7.09
C THR A 165 25.19 -22.01 -7.37
N GLY A 166 26.09 -21.79 -8.32
CA GLY A 166 27.17 -22.72 -8.64
C GLY A 166 28.30 -22.73 -7.60
N PHE A 167 29.40 -23.39 -7.95
CA PHE A 167 30.57 -23.60 -7.07
C PHE A 167 31.63 -22.48 -7.13
N SER A 168 31.45 -21.47 -7.98
CA SER A 168 32.49 -20.48 -8.30
C SER A 168 32.52 -19.26 -7.38
N ASP A 169 31.55 -19.13 -6.48
CA ASP A 169 31.25 -17.84 -5.85
C ASP A 169 31.81 -17.78 -4.42
N SER A 170 32.55 -16.72 -4.12
CA SER A 170 32.98 -16.41 -2.73
C SER A 170 31.89 -15.68 -1.94
N GLN A 171 30.96 -15.03 -2.62
CA GLN A 171 29.81 -14.33 -2.05
C GLN A 171 28.61 -14.52 -2.99
N PRO A 172 27.91 -15.65 -2.90
CA PRO A 172 26.77 -15.95 -3.75
C PRO A 172 25.66 -14.92 -3.57
N TRP A 173 25.03 -14.55 -4.67
CA TRP A 173 23.90 -13.63 -4.66
C TRP A 173 22.83 -14.03 -5.67
N TRP A 174 21.59 -13.66 -5.35
CA TRP A 174 20.42 -13.73 -6.21
C TRP A 174 19.78 -12.35 -6.27
N ARG A 175 19.23 -11.97 -7.43
CA ARG A 175 18.66 -10.63 -7.65
C ARG A 175 17.45 -10.69 -8.55
N VAL A 176 16.44 -9.90 -8.24
CA VAL A 176 15.27 -9.65 -9.10
C VAL A 176 15.22 -8.20 -9.57
N ASP A 177 14.84 -8.00 -10.83
CA ASP A 177 14.44 -6.72 -11.40
C ASP A 177 12.90 -6.61 -11.35
N LEU A 178 12.38 -5.77 -10.46
CA LEU A 178 10.93 -5.53 -10.31
C LEU A 178 10.32 -4.77 -11.49
N GLN A 179 11.14 -4.32 -12.46
CA GLN A 179 10.75 -3.59 -13.68
C GLN A 179 10.09 -2.22 -13.45
N SER A 180 9.85 -1.82 -12.20
CA SER A 180 9.35 -0.52 -11.78
C SER A 180 9.91 -0.18 -10.40
N GLN A 181 9.75 1.06 -9.97
CA GLN A 181 10.15 1.48 -8.63
C GLN A 181 9.04 1.20 -7.63
N TYR A 182 9.41 0.71 -6.46
CA TYR A 182 8.51 0.37 -5.38
C TYR A 182 9.08 0.87 -4.04
N PHE A 183 8.19 1.26 -3.14
CA PHE A 183 8.49 1.21 -1.72
C PHE A 183 8.41 -0.24 -1.27
N VAL A 184 9.58 -0.86 -1.07
CA VAL A 184 9.72 -2.24 -0.62
C VAL A 184 9.49 -2.27 0.90
N LEU A 185 8.53 -3.09 1.32
CA LEU A 185 8.11 -3.18 2.72
C LEU A 185 8.70 -4.40 3.41
N SER A 186 8.66 -5.56 2.74
CA SER A 186 9.22 -6.80 3.29
C SER A 186 9.63 -7.77 2.20
N ILE A 187 10.57 -8.65 2.55
CA ILE A 187 11.04 -9.76 1.74
C ILE A 187 10.70 -11.06 2.48
N GLN A 188 10.11 -12.02 1.78
CA GLN A 188 9.81 -13.33 2.34
C GLN A 188 10.57 -14.40 1.56
N ILE A 189 11.43 -15.14 2.25
CA ILE A 189 12.27 -16.18 1.65
C ILE A 189 11.73 -17.53 2.09
N LEU A 190 11.28 -18.34 1.14
CA LEU A 190 10.96 -19.74 1.37
C LEU A 190 12.22 -20.59 1.21
N ASN A 191 12.67 -21.17 2.31
CA ASN A 191 13.88 -21.98 2.37
C ASN A 191 13.67 -23.39 1.79
N ARG A 192 14.77 -24.05 1.46
CA ARG A 192 14.80 -25.46 1.07
C ARG A 192 14.26 -26.37 2.16
N GLY A 193 13.48 -27.36 1.73
CA GLY A 193 12.98 -28.46 2.55
C GLY A 193 13.84 -29.71 2.41
N MET A 194 13.34 -30.81 2.99
CA MET A 194 13.96 -32.13 2.85
C MET A 194 13.65 -32.61 1.44
N ASP A 195 14.69 -33.03 0.71
CA ASP A 195 14.46 -33.59 -0.61
C ASP A 195 13.93 -35.03 -0.53
N THR A 196 13.42 -35.51 -1.66
CA THR A 196 12.92 -36.89 -1.83
C THR A 196 13.97 -37.98 -1.58
N GLN A 197 15.25 -37.63 -1.45
CA GLN A 197 16.32 -38.55 -1.05
C GLN A 197 16.64 -38.48 0.46
N GLY A 198 15.93 -37.65 1.22
CA GLY A 198 16.11 -37.50 2.66
C GLY A 198 17.27 -36.60 3.06
N VAL A 199 17.80 -35.78 2.15
CA VAL A 199 18.93 -34.89 2.44
C VAL A 199 18.43 -33.51 2.88
N ASP A 200 18.86 -33.09 4.08
CA ASP A 200 18.64 -31.75 4.60
C ASP A 200 19.85 -30.84 4.34
N ARG A 201 19.60 -29.71 3.69
CA ARG A 201 20.56 -28.61 3.50
C ARG A 201 20.00 -27.25 3.90
N SER A 202 18.88 -27.20 4.64
CA SER A 202 18.18 -25.95 4.97
C SER A 202 19.04 -24.99 5.80
N ALA A 203 19.95 -25.53 6.62
CA ALA A 203 20.86 -24.76 7.47
C ALA A 203 21.89 -23.91 6.69
N ARG A 204 22.00 -24.12 5.36
CA ARG A 204 22.82 -23.27 4.47
C ARG A 204 22.28 -21.85 4.35
N LEU A 205 20.97 -21.65 4.53
CA LEU A 205 20.39 -20.31 4.57
C LEU A 205 20.78 -19.66 5.90
N ARG A 206 21.87 -18.90 5.89
CA ARG A 206 22.42 -18.21 7.05
C ARG A 206 23.24 -17.01 6.59
N ASP A 207 23.45 -16.07 7.49
CA ASP A 207 24.23 -14.87 7.21
C ASP A 207 23.74 -14.15 5.93
N VAL A 208 22.42 -14.07 5.79
CA VAL A 208 21.73 -13.51 4.62
C VAL A 208 21.62 -12.00 4.80
N THR A 209 22.10 -11.26 3.80
CA THR A 209 21.88 -9.82 3.66
C THR A 209 20.93 -9.56 2.51
N VAL A 210 19.96 -8.68 2.73
CA VAL A 210 19.05 -8.19 1.70
C VAL A 210 19.29 -6.70 1.48
N ASP A 211 19.66 -6.35 0.25
CA ASP A 211 19.86 -4.97 -0.19
C ASP A 211 18.91 -4.62 -1.34
N VAL A 212 18.54 -3.36 -1.40
CA VAL A 212 17.62 -2.78 -2.37
C VAL A 212 18.36 -1.69 -3.17
N GLY A 213 18.04 -1.55 -4.45
CA GLY A 213 18.70 -0.61 -5.34
C GLY A 213 17.78 -0.03 -6.41
N LEU A 214 18.08 1.19 -6.86
CA LEU A 214 17.37 1.85 -7.97
C LEU A 214 17.84 1.35 -9.34
N THR A 215 19.10 0.93 -9.43
CA THR A 215 19.73 0.43 -10.66
C THR A 215 20.43 -0.90 -10.40
N SER A 216 20.68 -1.67 -11.46
CA SER A 216 21.40 -2.94 -11.37
C SER A 216 22.87 -2.80 -10.95
N SER A 217 23.44 -1.59 -11.02
CA SER A 217 24.81 -1.27 -10.61
C SER A 217 24.91 -0.59 -9.24
N SER A 218 23.80 -0.13 -8.66
CA SER A 218 23.75 0.58 -7.38
C SER A 218 22.71 -0.06 -6.46
N ILE A 219 23.07 -1.20 -5.87
CA ILE A 219 22.29 -1.92 -4.87
C ILE A 219 23.00 -1.76 -3.54
N ASN A 220 22.64 -0.71 -2.81
CA ASN A 220 23.38 -0.23 -1.64
C ASN A 220 22.46 0.28 -0.52
N THR A 221 21.14 0.03 -0.62
CA THR A 221 20.19 0.35 0.44
C THR A 221 19.91 -0.90 1.25
N PHE A 222 20.44 -0.95 2.47
CA PHE A 222 20.19 -2.07 3.38
C PHE A 222 18.69 -2.21 3.68
N CYS A 223 18.13 -3.39 3.43
CA CYS A 223 16.78 -3.75 3.86
C CYS A 223 16.82 -4.61 5.13
N ALA A 224 17.50 -5.75 5.12
CA ALA A 224 17.42 -6.67 6.25
C ALA A 224 18.59 -7.63 6.35
N PHE A 225 18.72 -8.25 7.52
CA PHE A 225 19.69 -9.30 7.80
C PHE A 225 19.02 -10.49 8.50
N PHE A 226 19.39 -11.70 8.11
CA PHE A 226 18.99 -12.94 8.78
C PHE A 226 20.23 -13.77 9.13
N ALA A 227 20.48 -13.90 10.43
CA ALA A 227 21.63 -14.66 10.93
C ALA A 227 21.54 -16.17 10.62
N GLY A 228 20.32 -16.73 10.70
CA GLY A 228 20.11 -18.17 10.58
C GLY A 228 20.71 -18.99 11.74
N PRO A 229 20.95 -20.30 11.54
CA PRO A 229 20.63 -21.05 10.32
C PRO A 229 19.12 -21.18 10.10
N GLY A 230 18.71 -21.26 8.84
CA GLY A 230 17.33 -21.57 8.47
C GLY A 230 16.96 -23.03 8.72
N THR A 231 15.68 -23.31 8.86
CA THR A 231 15.13 -24.66 9.03
C THR A 231 14.38 -25.15 7.78
N LEU A 232 14.06 -26.44 7.76
CA LEU A 232 13.34 -27.10 6.68
C LEU A 232 12.06 -26.34 6.31
N SER A 233 11.95 -25.94 5.04
CA SER A 233 10.78 -25.25 4.48
C SER A 233 10.38 -23.98 5.25
N GLN A 234 11.32 -23.36 5.97
CA GLN A 234 11.05 -22.16 6.74
C GLN A 234 10.70 -20.99 5.81
N LEU A 235 9.62 -20.28 6.12
CA LEU A 235 9.36 -18.96 5.58
C LEU A 235 10.04 -17.91 6.47
N VAL A 236 11.12 -17.33 5.99
CA VAL A 236 11.84 -16.24 6.66
C VAL A 236 11.26 -14.92 6.19
N VAL A 237 10.61 -14.18 7.09
CA VAL A 237 10.00 -12.87 6.79
C VAL A 237 10.89 -11.75 7.33
N LEU A 238 11.32 -10.87 6.44
CA LEU A 238 12.26 -9.79 6.73
C LEU A 238 11.62 -8.44 6.41
N GLN A 239 11.49 -7.59 7.43
CA GLN A 239 10.94 -6.24 7.26
C GLN A 239 12.04 -5.28 6.83
N CYS A 240 11.80 -4.49 5.80
CA CYS A 240 12.68 -3.40 5.41
C CYS A 240 12.41 -2.16 6.27
N PRO A 241 13.39 -1.23 6.42
CA PRO A 241 13.14 0.09 6.97
C PRO A 241 12.03 0.82 6.21
N PRO A 242 11.27 1.70 6.88
CA PRO A 242 10.28 2.53 6.21
C PRO A 242 10.88 3.31 5.03
N TYR A 243 10.10 3.47 3.97
CA TYR A 243 10.48 4.22 2.76
C TYR A 243 11.68 3.65 1.99
N THR A 244 11.95 2.34 2.11
CA THR A 244 12.97 1.66 1.29
C THR A 244 12.55 1.67 -0.18
N LEU A 245 13.12 2.58 -0.96
CA LEU A 245 12.81 2.76 -2.38
C LEU A 245 13.75 1.93 -3.26
N GLY A 246 13.19 1.15 -4.18
CA GLY A 246 14.01 0.44 -5.17
C GLY A 246 13.25 -0.24 -6.29
N ARG A 247 14.02 -0.66 -7.29
CA ARG A 247 13.59 -1.50 -8.41
C ARG A 247 14.26 -2.88 -8.37
N TYR A 248 15.44 -2.98 -7.79
CA TYR A 248 16.18 -4.23 -7.67
C TYR A 248 16.24 -4.66 -6.21
N VAL A 249 16.01 -5.94 -5.96
CA VAL A 249 16.23 -6.57 -4.65
C VAL A 249 17.31 -7.63 -4.83
N GLN A 250 18.34 -7.60 -4.00
CA GLN A 250 19.42 -8.58 -3.99
C GLN A 250 19.48 -9.27 -2.64
N ILE A 251 19.54 -10.60 -2.69
CA ILE A 251 19.77 -11.48 -1.54
C ILE A 251 21.17 -12.04 -1.69
N SER A 252 22.02 -11.83 -0.70
CA SER A 252 23.41 -12.30 -0.71
C SER A 252 23.73 -13.06 0.57
N ILE A 253 24.64 -14.02 0.50
CA ILE A 253 25.17 -14.73 1.67
C ILE A 253 26.70 -14.69 1.65
N MET A 254 27.32 -14.95 2.80
CA MET A 254 28.78 -15.07 2.91
C MET A 254 29.27 -16.53 2.95
N THR A 255 28.41 -17.49 2.60
CA THR A 255 28.72 -18.93 2.59
C THR A 255 28.67 -19.51 1.17
N GLU A 256 28.83 -20.83 1.02
CA GLU A 256 29.15 -21.45 -0.28
C GLU A 256 27.99 -21.49 -1.28
N PHE A 257 26.74 -21.69 -0.85
CA PHE A 257 25.60 -21.87 -1.78
C PHE A 257 24.34 -21.17 -1.30
N LEU A 258 23.78 -20.34 -2.18
CA LEU A 258 22.47 -19.76 -2.00
C LEU A 258 21.44 -20.64 -2.71
N THR A 259 20.47 -21.14 -1.93
CA THR A 259 19.31 -21.86 -2.44
C THR A 259 18.07 -21.13 -1.99
N LEU A 260 17.20 -20.74 -2.93
CA LEU A 260 15.96 -20.03 -2.65
C LEU A 260 14.83 -20.78 -3.38
N CYS A 261 13.84 -21.27 -2.64
CA CYS A 261 12.72 -21.99 -3.24
C CYS A 261 11.57 -21.08 -3.63
N GLU A 262 11.44 -19.93 -2.97
CA GLU A 262 10.56 -18.84 -3.42
C GLU A 262 10.97 -17.54 -2.72
N VAL A 263 10.85 -16.42 -3.40
CA VAL A 263 11.09 -15.08 -2.86
C VAL A 263 9.87 -14.21 -3.16
N ASP A 264 9.13 -13.85 -2.11
CA ASP A 264 8.12 -12.81 -2.22
C ASP A 264 8.74 -11.46 -1.88
N VAL A 265 8.56 -10.49 -2.76
CA VAL A 265 8.82 -9.08 -2.46
C VAL A 265 7.47 -8.42 -2.26
N ILE A 266 7.26 -7.81 -1.10
CA ILE A 266 6.04 -7.07 -0.80
C ILE A 266 6.34 -5.59 -0.85
N GLY A 267 5.61 -4.84 -1.68
CA GLY A 267 5.83 -3.42 -1.85
C GLY A 267 4.69 -2.69 -2.53
N VAL A 268 4.77 -1.37 -2.51
CA VAL A 268 3.81 -0.45 -3.14
C VAL A 268 4.52 0.25 -4.28
N LYS A 269 3.90 0.23 -5.46
CA LYS A 269 4.49 0.86 -6.65
C LYS A 269 4.46 2.38 -6.52
N VAL A 270 5.55 3.04 -6.92
CA VAL A 270 5.68 4.51 -6.98
C VAL A 270 5.13 5.05 -8.29
#